data_AF-A0A351KW62-F1
#
_entry.id   AF-A0A351KW62-F1
#
_cell.length_a   1.000
_cell.length_b   1.000
_cell.length_c   1.000
_cell.angle_alpha   90.00
_cell.angle_beta   90.00
_cell.angle_gamma   90.00
#
_symmetry.space_group_name_H-M   'P 1'
#
loop_
_entity.id
_entity.type
_entity.pdbx_description
1 polymer ?
#
loop_
_entity_poly.entity_id
_entity_poly.type
_entity_poly.pdbx_seq_one_letter_code
_entity_poly.pdbx_strand_id
1 'polypeptide(L)'
;MSRIQTIPARSRSESLIATHRVLRNTYALLSLTLLFSAFCAATSMMLELPYPGFVITLVGYFGLFFLVNKFQNSAWGLVWLFALTGFMGMTLGPILNAYIGHFANGAELIVMALGGTGLTFLGLSAYALVSR
;
A
#
# COMPACT_ATOMS: atom_id res chain seq x y z
N MET A 1 27.72 -20.46 38.30
CA MET A 1 26.28 -20.53 38.64
C MET A 1 25.48 -19.80 37.56
N SER A 2 24.96 -20.54 36.57
CA SER A 2 24.11 -19.99 35.50
C SER A 2 22.64 -20.00 35.98
N ARG A 3 22.03 -18.82 36.16
CA ARG A 3 20.60 -18.69 36.40
C ARG A 3 19.88 -18.95 35.08
N ILE A 4 19.26 -20.12 34.95
CA ILE A 4 18.24 -20.38 33.95
C ILE A 4 17.06 -19.46 34.29
N GLN A 5 16.91 -18.34 33.57
CA GLN A 5 15.72 -17.50 33.63
C GLN A 5 14.57 -18.26 32.97
N THR A 6 13.71 -18.85 33.78
CA THR A 6 12.44 -19.44 33.34
C THR A 6 11.51 -18.29 32.92
N ILE A 7 11.45 -18.02 31.61
CA ILE A 7 10.45 -17.09 31.05
C ILE A 7 9.06 -17.63 31.42
N PRO A 8 8.25 -16.90 32.22
CA PRO A 8 6.95 -17.40 32.65
C PRO A 8 6.05 -17.59 31.43
N ALA A 9 5.36 -18.75 31.34
CA ALA A 9 4.49 -19.08 30.21
C ALA A 9 3.48 -17.97 29.84
N ARG A 10 3.08 -17.15 30.83
CA ARG A 10 2.22 -15.97 30.64
C ARG A 10 2.83 -14.86 29.77
N SER A 11 4.13 -14.57 29.90
CA SER A 11 4.78 -13.54 29.07
C SER A 11 4.94 -13.99 27.62
N ARG A 12 5.06 -15.31 27.39
CA ARG A 12 5.12 -15.89 26.04
C ARG A 12 3.77 -15.75 25.33
N SER A 13 2.66 -16.03 26.02
CA SER A 13 1.32 -15.86 25.45
C SER A 13 0.98 -14.39 25.13
N GLU A 14 1.33 -13.44 26.00
CA GLU A 14 1.14 -12.00 25.73
C GLU A 14 1.98 -11.50 24.54
N SER A 15 3.23 -11.96 24.43
CA SER A 15 4.10 -11.63 23.29
C SER A 15 3.57 -12.16 21.95
N LEU A 16 2.98 -13.35 21.94
CA LEU A 16 2.36 -13.90 20.73
C LEU A 16 1.14 -13.07 20.34
N ILE A 17 0.19 -12.83 21.26
CA ILE A 17 -1.03 -12.06 21.02
C ILE A 17 -0.72 -10.65 20.48
N ALA A 18 0.30 -9.96 21.04
CA ALA A 18 0.72 -8.65 20.57
C ALA A 18 1.26 -8.69 19.13
N THR A 19 2.04 -9.72 18.79
CA THR A 19 2.62 -9.89 17.44
C THR A 19 1.53 -10.12 16.39
N HIS A 20 0.54 -10.96 16.67
CA HIS A 20 -0.58 -11.21 15.76
C HIS A 20 -1.38 -9.92 15.45
N ARG A 21 -1.57 -9.06 16.45
CA ARG A 21 -2.29 -7.79 16.28
C ARG A 21 -1.57 -6.82 15.34
N VAL A 22 -0.25 -6.70 15.46
CA VAL A 22 0.54 -5.80 14.59
C VAL A 22 0.52 -6.32 13.16
N LEU A 23 0.74 -7.61 12.94
CA LEU A 23 0.71 -8.20 11.60
C LEU A 23 -0.65 -7.97 10.91
N ARG A 24 -1.76 -8.24 11.61
CA ARG A 24 -3.10 -7.99 11.07
C ARG A 24 -3.31 -6.54 10.68
N ASN A 25 -2.89 -5.61 11.52
CA ASN A 25 -3.02 -4.20 11.23
C ASN A 25 -2.13 -3.77 10.05
N THR A 26 -0.90 -4.27 9.96
CA THR A 26 0.00 -3.98 8.84
C THR A 26 -0.56 -4.52 7.52
N TYR A 27 -0.97 -5.79 7.48
CA TYR A 27 -1.52 -6.38 6.25
C TYR A 27 -2.84 -5.71 5.83
N ALA A 28 -3.70 -5.34 6.79
CA ALA A 28 -4.94 -4.61 6.52
C ALA A 28 -4.69 -3.18 6.01
N LEU A 29 -3.68 -2.49 6.54
CA LEU A 29 -3.33 -1.16 6.06
C LEU A 29 -2.69 -1.23 4.67
N LEU A 30 -1.75 -2.15 4.44
CA LEU A 30 -1.12 -2.32 3.13
C LEU A 30 -2.14 -2.67 2.04
N SER A 31 -3.08 -3.59 2.32
CA SER A 31 -4.14 -3.93 1.37
C SER A 31 -5.05 -2.73 1.07
N LEU A 32 -5.40 -1.94 2.08
CA LEU A 32 -6.18 -0.72 1.89
C LEU A 32 -5.40 0.32 1.06
N THR A 33 -4.09 0.47 1.26
CA THR A 33 -3.28 1.37 0.41
C THR A 33 -3.24 0.92 -1.05
N LEU A 34 -3.22 -0.39 -1.31
CA LEU A 34 -3.25 -0.95 -2.67
C LEU A 34 -4.59 -0.68 -3.35
N LEU A 35 -5.71 -0.98 -2.66
CA LEU A 35 -7.06 -0.71 -3.15
C LEU A 35 -7.28 0.78 -3.42
N PHE A 36 -6.83 1.64 -2.50
CA PHE A 36 -6.92 3.08 -2.65
C PHE A 36 -6.11 3.59 -3.85
N SER A 37 -4.88 3.09 -4.03
CA SER A 37 -4.06 3.44 -5.20
C SER A 37 -4.71 2.99 -6.51
N ALA A 38 -5.27 1.79 -6.56
CA ALA A 38 -6.01 1.28 -7.71
C ALA A 38 -7.22 2.17 -8.05
N PHE A 39 -7.95 2.60 -7.02
CA PHE A 39 -9.08 3.52 -7.16
C PHE A 39 -8.64 4.90 -7.69
N CYS A 40 -7.57 5.49 -7.14
CA CYS A 40 -7.01 6.76 -7.63
C CYS A 40 -6.51 6.66 -9.07
N ALA A 41 -5.88 5.54 -9.46
CA ALA A 41 -5.46 5.30 -10.82
C ALA A 41 -6.67 5.18 -11.78
N ALA A 42 -7.67 4.39 -11.41
CA ALA A 42 -8.89 4.23 -12.21
C ALA A 42 -9.64 5.55 -12.39
N THR A 43 -9.80 6.34 -11.32
CA THR A 43 -10.43 7.66 -11.39
C THR A 43 -9.62 8.62 -12.26
N SER A 44 -8.29 8.62 -12.19
CA SER A 44 -7.45 9.42 -13.07
C SER A 44 -7.51 9.01 -14.54
N MET A 45 -7.70 7.71 -14.83
CA MET A 45 -7.89 7.23 -16.20
C MET A 45 -9.24 7.71 -16.76
N MET A 46 -10.32 7.60 -15.96
CA MET A 46 -11.66 8.02 -16.35
C MET A 46 -11.79 9.53 -16.58
N LEU A 47 -11.04 10.33 -15.81
CA LEU A 47 -11.02 11.79 -15.94
C LEU A 47 -10.03 12.29 -17.00
N GLU A 48 -9.29 11.40 -17.67
CA GLU A 48 -8.27 11.72 -18.67
C GLU A 48 -7.34 12.87 -18.24
N LEU A 49 -6.93 12.84 -16.97
CA LEU A 49 -6.15 13.93 -16.40
C LEU A 49 -4.84 14.11 -17.18
N PRO A 50 -4.43 15.35 -17.50
CA PRO A 50 -3.16 15.59 -18.15
C PRO A 50 -2.01 15.23 -17.22
N TYR A 51 -0.87 14.86 -17.81
CA TYR A 51 0.33 14.48 -17.06
C TYR A 51 0.72 15.62 -16.10
N PRO A 52 0.72 15.41 -14.77
CA PRO A 52 1.28 16.38 -13.86
C PRO A 52 2.77 16.51 -14.23
N GLY A 53 3.21 17.71 -14.61
CA GLY A 53 4.57 17.91 -15.11
C GLY A 53 5.64 17.33 -14.19
N PHE A 54 6.77 16.89 -14.75
CA PHE A 54 7.82 16.16 -14.02
C PHE A 54 8.30 16.87 -12.74
N VAL A 55 8.37 18.20 -12.74
CA VAL A 55 8.77 18.98 -11.56
C VAL A 55 7.70 18.90 -10.47
N ILE A 56 6.42 18.94 -10.82
CA ILE A 56 5.29 18.86 -9.88
C ILE A 56 5.24 17.48 -9.24
N THR A 57 5.47 16.42 -10.03
CA THR A 57 5.51 15.05 -9.50
C THR A 57 6.66 14.84 -8.54
N LEU A 58 7.85 15.36 -8.84
CA LEU A 58 8.99 15.28 -7.94
C LEU A 58 8.76 16.08 -6.65
N VAL A 59 8.32 17.33 -6.76
CA VAL A 59 8.07 18.17 -5.58
C VAL A 59 6.95 17.59 -4.72
N GLY A 60 5.87 17.13 -5.34
CA GLY A 60 4.76 16.46 -4.66
C GLY A 60 5.22 15.18 -3.97
N TYR A 61 5.94 14.30 -4.69
CA TYR A 61 6.46 13.05 -4.15
C TYR A 61 7.41 13.25 -2.99
N PHE A 62 8.46 14.07 -3.15
CA PHE A 62 9.44 14.30 -2.08
C PHE A 62 8.85 15.09 -0.92
N GLY A 63 7.97 16.05 -1.19
CA GLY A 63 7.23 16.79 -0.16
C GLY A 63 6.39 15.85 0.69
N LEU A 64 5.49 15.08 0.06
CA LEU A 64 4.63 14.12 0.75
C LEU A 64 5.44 13.02 1.44
N PHE A 65 6.51 12.52 0.83
CA PHE A 65 7.40 11.54 1.44
C PHE A 65 8.05 12.05 2.73
N PHE A 66 8.50 13.31 2.74
CA PHE A 66 9.06 13.91 3.95
C PHE A 66 7.99 14.11 5.03
N LEU A 67 6.77 14.49 4.65
CA LEU A 67 5.64 14.58 5.57
C LEU A 67 5.29 13.21 6.19
N VAL A 68 5.25 12.14 5.38
CA VAL A 68 5.05 10.77 5.88
C VAL A 68 6.13 10.40 6.89
N ASN A 69 7.40 10.63 6.57
CA ASN A 69 8.52 10.35 7.49
C ASN A 69 8.43 11.16 8.78
N LYS A 70 8.01 12.44 8.69
CA LYS A 70 7.84 13.32 9.85
C LYS A 70 6.72 12.85 10.78
N PHE A 71 5.62 12.31 10.22
CA PHE A 71 4.43 11.90 10.98
C PHE A 71 4.27 10.38 11.16
N GLN A 72 5.30 9.58 10.84
CA GLN A 72 5.23 8.10 10.83
C GLN A 72 4.79 7.45 12.16
N ASN A 73 5.08 8.09 13.29
CA ASN A 73 4.73 7.59 14.63
C ASN A 73 3.36 8.09 15.14
N SER A 74 2.53 8.66 14.26
CA SER A 74 1.24 9.23 14.59
C SER A 74 0.16 8.78 13.59
N ALA A 75 -1.11 8.83 14.01
CA ALA A 75 -2.25 8.58 13.11
C ALA A 75 -2.25 9.52 11.89
N TRP A 76 -1.67 10.72 12.03
CA TRP A 76 -1.45 11.65 10.91
C TRP A 76 -0.55 11.07 9.82
N GLY A 77 0.41 10.22 10.15
CA GLY A 77 1.27 9.54 9.17
C GLY A 77 0.46 8.69 8.20
N LEU A 78 -0.65 8.10 8.66
CA LEU A 78 -1.53 7.32 7.79
C LEU A 78 -2.26 8.22 6.78
N VAL A 79 -2.72 9.39 7.19
CA VAL A 79 -3.34 10.37 6.27
C VAL A 79 -2.35 10.80 5.20
N TRP A 80 -1.11 11.12 5.59
CA TRP A 80 -0.06 11.48 4.63
C TRP A 80 0.36 10.31 3.74
N LEU A 81 0.31 9.08 4.26
CA LEU A 81 0.57 7.88 3.47
C LEU A 81 -0.49 7.71 2.38
N PHE A 82 -1.78 7.84 2.73
CA PHE A 82 -2.86 7.82 1.74
C PHE A 82 -2.74 8.98 0.76
N ALA A 83 -2.38 10.19 1.20
CA ALA A 83 -2.15 11.31 0.29
C ALA A 83 -1.00 11.01 -0.71
N LEU A 84 0.11 10.44 -0.23
CA LEU A 84 1.24 10.05 -1.07
C LEU A 84 0.85 8.94 -2.06
N THR A 85 0.21 7.87 -1.59
CA THR A 85 -0.17 6.74 -2.45
C THR A 85 -1.25 7.12 -3.46
N GLY A 86 -2.21 7.96 -3.07
CA GLY A 86 -3.23 8.51 -3.97
C GLY A 86 -2.63 9.43 -5.01
N PHE A 87 -1.71 10.31 -4.62
CA PHE A 87 -0.96 11.15 -5.55
C PHE A 87 -0.24 10.29 -6.59
N MET A 88 0.49 9.27 -6.14
CA MET A 88 1.16 8.32 -7.03
C MET A 88 0.17 7.58 -7.95
N GLY A 89 -0.95 7.11 -7.42
CA GLY A 89 -2.02 6.48 -8.21
C GLY A 89 -2.58 7.40 -9.29
N MET A 90 -2.83 8.67 -8.97
CA MET A 90 -3.27 9.65 -9.96
C MET A 90 -2.21 9.89 -11.04
N THR A 91 -0.93 9.98 -10.69
CA THR A 91 0.14 10.14 -11.69
C THR A 91 0.28 8.96 -12.65
N LEU A 92 -0.20 7.76 -12.26
CA LEU A 92 -0.22 6.59 -13.14
C LEU A 92 -1.32 6.67 -14.21
N GLY A 93 -2.41 7.40 -14.00
CA GLY A 93 -3.54 7.44 -14.94
C GLY A 93 -3.17 7.74 -16.39
N PRO A 94 -2.41 8.82 -16.68
CA PRO A 94 -1.95 9.13 -18.04
C PRO A 94 -1.06 8.03 -18.64
N ILE A 95 -0.21 7.40 -17.81
CA ILE A 95 0.65 6.29 -18.24
C ILE A 95 -0.22 5.11 -18.65
N LEU A 96 -1.20 4.76 -17.82
CA LEU A 96 -2.14 3.67 -18.10
C LEU A 96 -2.97 3.93 -19.36
N ASN A 97 -3.42 5.17 -19.56
CA ASN A 97 -4.10 5.58 -20.80
C ASN A 97 -3.20 5.45 -22.04
N ALA A 98 -1.89 5.75 -21.92
CA ALA A 98 -0.95 5.50 -23.01
C ALA A 98 -0.86 4.01 -23.36
N TYR A 99 -0.84 3.10 -22.37
CA TYR A 99 -0.88 1.65 -22.61
C TYR A 99 -2.17 1.19 -23.29
N ILE A 100 -3.33 1.76 -22.92
CA ILE A 100 -4.61 1.49 -23.61
C ILE A 100 -4.56 1.95 -25.07
N GLY A 101 -3.96 3.12 -25.34
CA GLY A 101 -3.84 3.64 -26.71
C GLY A 101 -2.84 2.87 -27.57
N HIS A 102 -1.76 2.33 -26.99
CA HIS A 102 -0.70 1.63 -27.73
C HIS A 102 -1.02 0.16 -28.03
N PHE A 103 -1.81 -0.52 -27.19
CA PHE A 103 -2.09 -1.95 -27.33
C PHE A 103 -3.60 -2.18 -27.48
N ALA A 104 -4.00 -3.02 -28.44
CA ALA A 104 -5.41 -3.37 -28.67
C ALA A 104 -6.08 -4.00 -27.44
N ASN A 105 -5.31 -4.68 -26.58
CA ASN A 105 -5.74 -5.29 -25.32
C ASN A 105 -5.20 -4.57 -24.07
N GLY A 106 -4.85 -3.28 -24.18
CA GLY A 106 -4.20 -2.54 -23.08
C GLY A 106 -5.01 -2.48 -21.78
N ALA A 107 -6.33 -2.37 -21.86
CA ALA A 107 -7.20 -2.38 -20.69
C ALA A 107 -7.19 -3.74 -19.95
N GLU A 108 -7.24 -4.84 -20.70
CA GLU A 108 -7.15 -6.20 -20.16
C GLU A 108 -5.80 -6.45 -19.50
N LEU A 109 -4.71 -6.01 -20.14
CA LEU A 109 -3.35 -6.07 -19.59
C LEU A 109 -3.27 -5.38 -18.22
N ILE A 110 -3.83 -4.18 -18.09
CA ILE A 110 -3.82 -3.42 -16.84
C ILE A 110 -4.63 -4.15 -15.76
N VAL A 111 -5.85 -4.60 -16.09
CA VAL A 111 -6.72 -5.30 -15.13
C VAL A 111 -6.12 -6.64 -14.71
N MET A 112 -5.51 -7.40 -15.62
CA MET A 112 -4.82 -8.64 -15.27
C MET A 112 -3.60 -8.38 -14.39
N ALA A 113 -2.78 -7.39 -14.73
CA ALA A 113 -1.58 -7.08 -13.96
C ALA A 113 -1.94 -6.57 -12.54
N LEU A 114 -2.89 -5.64 -12.45
CA LEU A 114 -3.37 -5.12 -11.17
C LEU A 114 -4.11 -6.19 -10.38
N GLY A 115 -5.04 -6.91 -11.01
CA GLY A 115 -5.86 -7.94 -10.40
C GLY A 115 -5.04 -9.12 -9.92
N GLY A 116 -4.10 -9.62 -10.74
CA GLY A 116 -3.17 -10.68 -10.34
C GLY A 116 -2.28 -10.28 -9.18
N THR A 117 -1.71 -9.07 -9.21
CA THR A 117 -0.87 -8.55 -8.11
C THR A 117 -1.67 -8.34 -6.83
N GLY A 118 -2.85 -7.73 -6.94
CA GLY A 118 -3.75 -7.51 -5.81
C GLY A 118 -4.22 -8.82 -5.21
N LEU A 119 -4.67 -9.77 -6.02
CA LEU A 119 -5.18 -11.05 -5.55
C LEU A 119 -4.09 -11.89 -4.89
N THR A 120 -2.88 -11.93 -5.47
CA THR A 120 -1.74 -12.63 -4.85
C THR A 120 -1.34 -11.98 -3.53
N PHE A 121 -1.23 -10.66 -3.48
CA PHE A 121 -0.90 -9.93 -2.26
C PHE A 121 -1.96 -10.13 -1.16
N LEU A 122 -3.24 -9.97 -1.50
CA LEU A 122 -4.35 -10.14 -0.56
C LEU A 122 -4.48 -11.61 -0.10
N GLY A 123 -4.35 -12.55 -1.02
CA GLY A 123 -4.42 -13.99 -0.73
C GLY A 123 -3.30 -14.44 0.20
N LEU A 124 -2.06 -14.04 -0.08
CA LEU A 124 -0.91 -14.34 0.80
C LEU A 124 -1.00 -13.59 2.13
N SER A 125 -1.50 -12.35 2.14
CA SER A 125 -1.76 -11.59 3.37
C SER A 125 -2.80 -12.30 4.24
N ALA A 126 -3.91 -12.77 3.66
CA ALA A 126 -4.93 -13.52 4.38
C ALA A 126 -4.40 -14.88 4.88
N TYR A 127 -3.63 -15.58 4.05
CA TYR A 127 -2.97 -16.83 4.45
C TYR A 127 -2.04 -16.61 5.65
N ALA A 128 -1.22 -15.56 5.64
CA ALA A 128 -0.33 -15.21 6.75
C ALA A 128 -1.09 -14.86 8.05
N LEU A 129 -2.35 -14.41 7.94
CA LEU A 129 -3.22 -14.12 9.07
C LEU A 129 -3.92 -15.35 9.65
N VAL A 130 -4.27 -16.33 8.81
CA VAL A 130 -5.01 -17.54 9.21
C VAL A 130 -4.09 -18.69 9.60
N SER A 131 -2.91 -18.83 8.97
CA SER A 131 -1.99 -19.96 9.17
C SER A 131 -1.19 -19.91 10.47
N ARG A 132 -1.59 -19.09 11.44
CA ARG A 132 -0.90 -18.91 12.72
C ARG A 132 -1.86 -19.00 13.90
#